data_AF-A0A8H9BXB9-F1
#
_entry.id   AF-A0A8H9BXB9-F1
#
_cell.length_a   1.000
_cell.length_b   1.000
_cell.length_c   1.000
_cell.angle_alpha   90.00
_cell.angle_beta   90.00
_cell.angle_gamma   90.00
#
_symmetry.space_group_name_H-M   'P 1'
#
loop_
_entity.id
_entity.type
_entity.pdbx_description
1 polymer ?
#
loop_
_entity_poly.entity_id
_entity_poly.type
_entity_poly.pdbx_seq_one_letter_code
_entity_poly.pdbx_strand_id
1 'polypeptide(L)'
;MLKTLITASTLLLLPFAQTPQTGFDSLDNNTKIQIEQTQNTFVSYGIAEDAQSLRVFKHAEDSKMLSEKEQYTIYSDNLIKGTIYKITYKGDYVKSIDLN
;
A
#
# COMPACT_ATOMS: atom_id res chain seq x y z
N MET A 1 -53.99 -3.23 -0.75
CA MET A 1 -53.03 -2.13 -0.51
C MET A 1 -51.70 -2.72 -0.14
N LEU A 2 -50.74 -2.72 -1.07
CA LEU A 2 -49.40 -3.30 -0.87
C LEU A 2 -48.49 -2.19 -0.35
N LYS A 3 -47.99 -2.32 0.89
CA LYS A 3 -47.02 -1.37 1.47
C LYS A 3 -45.62 -1.80 1.06
N THR A 4 -45.05 -1.13 0.06
CA THR A 4 -43.65 -1.33 -0.32
C THR A 4 -42.77 -0.58 0.67
N LEU A 5 -42.09 -1.31 1.54
CA LEU A 5 -41.09 -0.76 2.46
C LEU A 5 -39.78 -0.59 1.67
N ILE A 6 -39.47 0.63 1.27
CA ILE A 6 -38.17 0.95 0.66
C ILE A 6 -37.18 1.10 1.82
N THR A 7 -36.39 0.07 2.08
CA THR A 7 -35.20 0.17 2.92
C THR A 7 -34.17 1.01 2.17
N ALA A 8 -33.93 2.24 2.65
CA ALA A 8 -32.84 3.08 2.18
C ALA A 8 -31.51 2.46 2.63
N SER A 9 -30.85 1.75 1.72
CA SER A 9 -29.46 1.32 1.91
C SER A 9 -28.59 2.58 1.89
N THR A 10 -28.11 3.00 3.05
CA THR A 10 -27.00 3.96 3.14
C THR A 10 -25.77 3.30 2.53
N LEU A 11 -25.43 3.67 1.29
CA LEU A 11 -24.09 3.41 0.77
C LEU A 11 -23.11 4.14 1.69
N LEU A 12 -22.40 3.38 2.52
CA LEU A 12 -21.18 3.83 3.18
C LEU A 12 -20.17 4.12 2.07
N LEU A 13 -20.12 5.37 1.63
CA LEU A 13 -19.03 5.91 0.83
C LEU A 13 -17.78 5.81 1.70
N LEU A 14 -17.01 4.74 1.50
CA LEU A 14 -15.66 4.65 2.03
C LEU A 14 -14.92 5.91 1.56
N PRO A 15 -14.22 6.62 2.46
CA PRO A 15 -13.44 7.77 2.04
C PRO A 15 -12.49 7.31 0.94
N PHE A 16 -12.47 8.04 -0.17
CA PHE A 16 -11.49 7.86 -1.23
C PHE A 16 -10.12 7.98 -0.58
N ALA A 17 -9.49 6.85 -0.29
CA ALA A 17 -8.11 6.81 0.15
C ALA A 17 -7.30 7.43 -0.98
N GLN A 18 -6.76 8.63 -0.76
CA GLN A 18 -5.80 9.20 -1.68
C GLN A 18 -4.66 8.21 -1.77
N THR A 19 -4.44 7.65 -2.95
CA THR A 19 -3.27 6.80 -3.22
C THR A 19 -2.04 7.59 -2.81
N PRO A 20 -1.26 7.11 -1.83
CA PRO A 20 -0.07 7.80 -1.37
C PRO A 20 0.84 8.09 -2.56
N GLN A 21 1.25 9.35 -2.74
CA GLN A 21 2.17 9.70 -3.82
C GLN A 21 3.51 9.04 -3.51
N THR A 22 3.88 8.05 -4.30
CA THR A 22 5.09 7.28 -4.06
C THR A 22 6.32 8.00 -4.62
N GLY A 23 7.52 7.63 -4.15
CA GLY A 23 8.76 8.13 -4.74
C GLY A 23 8.88 7.85 -6.23
N PHE A 24 8.20 6.81 -6.73
CA PHE A 24 8.11 6.48 -8.15
C PHE A 24 7.27 7.50 -8.93
N ASP A 25 6.18 8.00 -8.35
CA ASP A 25 5.27 8.94 -9.01
C ASP A 25 5.90 10.30 -9.29
N SER A 26 6.92 10.67 -8.51
CA SER A 26 7.66 11.93 -8.63
C SER A 26 8.75 11.91 -9.71
N LEU A 27 9.03 10.76 -10.33
CA LEU A 27 10.02 10.63 -11.41
C LEU A 27 9.46 11.13 -12.75
N ASP A 28 10.35 11.60 -13.64
CA ASP A 28 9.96 11.92 -15.01
C ASP A 28 9.60 10.66 -15.81
N ASN A 29 8.84 10.84 -16.88
CA ASN A 29 8.30 9.74 -17.67
C ASN A 29 9.38 8.82 -18.27
N ASN A 30 10.52 9.37 -18.71
CA ASN A 30 11.56 8.54 -19.33
C ASN A 30 12.20 7.63 -18.29
N THR A 31 12.48 8.16 -17.10
CA THR A 31 13.00 7.37 -15.97
C THR A 31 12.00 6.33 -15.49
N LYS A 32 10.70 6.67 -15.40
CA LYS A 32 9.65 5.68 -15.10
C LYS A 32 9.67 4.53 -16.10
N ILE A 33 9.65 4.83 -17.39
CA ILE A 33 9.65 3.80 -18.46
C ILE A 33 10.89 2.90 -18.36
N GLN A 34 12.07 3.49 -18.17
CA GLN A 34 13.30 2.71 -18.02
C GLN A 34 13.25 1.78 -16.81
N ILE A 35 12.79 2.27 -15.66
CA ILE A 35 12.67 1.45 -14.44
C ILE A 35 11.63 0.34 -14.65
N GLU A 36 10.49 0.63 -15.28
CA GLU A 36 9.48 -0.39 -15.55
C GLU A 36 9.99 -1.52 -16.45
N GLN A 37 10.80 -1.19 -17.45
CA GLN A 37 11.33 -2.14 -18.43
C GLN A 37 12.56 -2.90 -17.95
N THR A 38 13.37 -2.32 -17.06
CA THR A 38 14.69 -2.89 -16.70
C THR A 38 14.75 -3.47 -15.29
N GLN A 39 13.89 -3.02 -14.38
CA GLN A 39 13.95 -3.42 -12.97
C GLN A 39 12.94 -4.50 -12.62
N ASN A 40 13.34 -5.36 -11.68
CA ASN A 40 12.46 -6.38 -11.13
C ASN A 40 11.37 -5.76 -10.26
N THR A 41 10.24 -6.48 -10.16
CA THR A 41 9.16 -6.14 -9.24
C THR A 41 9.32 -6.95 -7.97
N PHE A 42 9.27 -6.28 -6.83
CA PHE A 42 9.34 -6.93 -5.52
C PHE A 42 8.10 -6.59 -4.70
N VAL A 43 7.76 -7.45 -3.75
CA VAL A 43 6.59 -7.25 -2.88
C VAL A 43 7.01 -7.42 -1.43
N SER A 44 6.59 -6.49 -0.58
CA SER A 44 6.72 -6.63 0.88
C SER A 44 5.37 -6.47 1.57
N TYR A 45 5.32 -6.89 2.83
CA TYR A 45 4.17 -6.71 3.70
C TYR A 45 4.60 -5.90 4.91
N GLY A 46 3.80 -4.89 5.23
CA GLY A 46 4.01 -4.03 6.39
C GLY A 46 2.74 -3.86 7.20
N ILE A 47 2.88 -3.55 8.48
CA ILE A 47 1.78 -3.24 9.38
C ILE A 47 1.82 -1.75 9.73
N ALA A 48 0.68 -1.07 9.61
CA ALA A 48 0.57 0.34 9.96
C ALA A 48 0.67 0.52 11.48
N GLU A 49 1.67 1.25 11.95
CA GLU A 49 1.87 1.55 13.38
C GLU A 49 1.01 2.74 13.83
N ASP A 50 0.78 3.66 12.90
CA ASP A 50 -0.06 4.85 13.03
C ASP A 50 -0.61 5.28 11.65
N ALA A 51 -1.08 6.52 11.53
CA ALA A 51 -1.66 7.05 10.29
C ALA A 51 -0.64 7.41 9.19
N GLN A 52 0.65 7.35 9.52
CA GLN A 52 1.77 7.78 8.66
C GLN A 52 2.90 6.75 8.55
N SER A 53 2.99 5.79 9.48
CA SER A 53 4.12 4.86 9.60
C SER A 53 3.70 3.42 9.30
N LEU A 54 4.43 2.77 8.40
CA LEU A 54 4.27 1.36 8.02
C LEU A 54 5.55 0.59 8.34
N ARG A 55 5.50 -0.33 9.31
CA ARG A 55 6.64 -1.21 9.62
C ARG A 55 6.61 -2.44 8.72
N VAL A 56 7.60 -2.55 7.85
CA VAL A 56 7.79 -3.70 6.96
C VAL A 56 8.33 -4.89 7.77
N PHE A 57 7.66 -6.03 7.64
CA PHE A 57 7.99 -7.23 8.43
C PHE A 57 8.22 -8.49 7.58
N LYS A 58 7.99 -8.43 6.27
CA LYS A 58 8.18 -9.57 5.36
C LYS A 58 8.40 -9.12 3.93
N HIS A 59 9.35 -9.76 3.23
CA HIS A 59 9.41 -9.76 1.77
C HIS A 59 8.69 -11.00 1.22
N ALA A 60 7.93 -10.86 0.14
CA ALA A 60 7.16 -11.96 -0.45
C ALA A 60 8.07 -13.03 -1.08
N GLU A 61 9.24 -12.61 -1.52
CA GLU A 61 10.33 -13.42 -2.07
C GLU A 61 10.94 -14.33 -1.00
N ASP A 62 10.86 -13.90 0.27
CA ASP A 62 11.35 -14.64 1.41
C ASP A 62 10.24 -15.48 2.05
N SER A 63 10.58 -16.72 2.38
CA SER A 63 9.65 -17.63 3.06
C SER A 63 9.42 -17.27 4.54
N LYS A 64 10.22 -16.35 5.10
CA LYS A 64 10.29 -16.04 6.53
C LYS A 64 9.98 -14.57 6.80
N MET A 65 9.59 -14.29 8.05
CA MET A 65 9.48 -12.92 8.54
C MET A 65 10.87 -12.33 8.76
N LEU A 66 10.99 -11.02 8.58
CA LEU A 66 12.18 -10.26 8.92
C LEU A 66 12.39 -10.26 10.44
N SER A 67 13.64 -10.41 10.88
CA SER A 67 13.99 -10.21 12.28
C SER A 67 13.78 -8.75 12.68
N GLU A 68 13.62 -8.47 13.97
CA GLU A 68 13.39 -7.09 14.46
C GLU A 68 14.44 -6.08 13.98
N LYS A 69 15.68 -6.52 13.72
CA LYS A 69 16.77 -5.67 13.23
C LYS A 69 16.73 -5.40 11.72
N GLU A 70 16.03 -6.26 10.98
CA GLU A 70 15.86 -6.16 9.52
C GLU A 70 14.56 -5.44 9.16
N GLN A 71 13.65 -5.28 10.12
CA GLN A 71 12.43 -4.51 9.93
C GLN A 71 12.76 -3.01 9.82
N TYR A 72 12.02 -2.33 8.95
CA TYR A 72 12.20 -0.90 8.71
C TYR A 72 10.84 -0.23 8.50
N THR A 73 10.81 1.08 8.71
CA THR A 73 9.60 1.89 8.56
C THR A 73 9.61 2.62 7.23
N ILE A 74 8.50 2.54 6.51
CA ILE A 74 8.20 3.42 5.38
C ILE A 74 7.11 4.41 5.79
N TYR A 75 7.12 5.59 5.18
CA TYR A 75 6.15 6.65 5.47
C TYR A 75 5.15 6.78 4.33
N SER A 76 3.87 6.92 4.68
CA SER A 76 2.74 7.02 3.75
C SER A 76 1.55 7.64 4.45
N ASP A 77 0.77 8.48 3.77
CA ASP A 77 -0.40 9.10 4.38
C ASP A 77 -1.61 8.17 4.45
N ASN A 78 -2.59 8.52 5.30
CA ASN A 78 -3.92 7.90 5.40
C ASN A 78 -3.92 6.40 5.76
N LEU A 79 -2.94 5.96 6.55
CA LEU A 79 -2.87 4.57 7.00
C LEU A 79 -3.86 4.29 8.14
N ILE A 80 -4.38 3.06 8.18
CA ILE A 80 -5.25 2.59 9.25
C ILE A 80 -4.41 1.73 10.20
N LYS A 81 -4.13 2.26 11.40
CA LYS A 81 -3.34 1.57 12.43
C LYS A 81 -3.78 0.10 12.63
N GLY A 82 -2.81 -0.80 12.66
CA GLY A 82 -2.99 -2.24 12.81
C GLY A 82 -3.32 -2.99 11.52
N THR A 83 -3.58 -2.28 10.42
CA THR A 83 -3.86 -2.89 9.11
C THR A 83 -2.56 -3.32 8.43
N ILE A 84 -2.62 -4.47 7.76
CA ILE A 84 -1.51 -4.97 6.94
C ILE A 84 -1.69 -4.46 5.52
N TYR A 85 -0.61 -3.92 4.96
CA TYR A 85 -0.56 -3.43 3.60
C TYR A 85 0.44 -4.25 2.78
N LYS A 86 0.10 -4.44 1.50
CA LYS A 86 0.99 -4.96 0.47
C LYS A 86 1.70 -3.77 -0.17
N ILE A 87 3.02 -3.81 -0.15
CA ILE A 87 3.87 -2.76 -0.70
C ILE A 87 4.56 -3.32 -1.93
N THR A 88 4.28 -2.75 -3.10
CA THR A 88 4.89 -3.16 -4.36
C THR A 88 6.03 -2.23 -4.71
N TYR A 89 7.19 -2.80 -5.02
CA TYR A 89 8.40 -2.08 -5.43
C TYR A 89 8.72 -2.36 -6.90
N LYS A 90 9.37 -1.39 -7.55
CA LYS A 90 10.02 -1.56 -8.85
C LYS A 90 11.48 -1.08 -8.71
N GLY A 91 12.41 -2.04 -8.66
CA GLY A 91 13.76 -1.76 -8.12
C GLY A 91 13.65 -1.26 -6.68
N ASP A 92 14.29 -0.13 -6.39
CA ASP A 92 14.28 0.49 -5.06
C ASP A 92 13.08 1.43 -4.82
N TYR A 93 12.20 1.59 -5.81
CA TYR A 93 11.10 2.55 -5.74
C TYR A 93 9.80 1.88 -5.30
N VAL A 94 9.19 2.38 -4.23
CA VAL A 94 7.80 2.05 -3.89
C VAL A 94 6.91 2.51 -5.04
N LYS A 95 6.11 1.61 -5.58
CA LYS A 95 5.17 1.85 -6.69
C LYS A 95 3.71 1.87 -6.20
N SER A 96 3.36 1.05 -5.21
CA SER A 96 2.03 1.09 -4.60
C SER A 96 2.06 0.60 -3.16
N ILE A 97 1.09 1.07 -2.37
CA ILE A 97 0.77 0.62 -1.02
C ILE A 97 -0.73 0.34 -1.00
N ASP A 98 -1.08 -0.95 -1.03
CA ASP A 98 -2.46 -1.42 -1.17
C ASP A 98 -2.88 -2.21 0.06
N LEU A 99 -4.17 -2.22 0.38
CA LEU A 99 -4.71 -3.08 1.44
C LEU A 99 -4.50 -4.55 1.05
N ASN A 100 -3.96 -5.35 1.98
CA ASN A 100 -3.71 -6.77 1.77
C ASN A 100 -4.87 -7.66 2.24
#